data_AF-A0A1V4XV86-F1
#
_entry.id   AF-A0A1V4XV86-F1
#
_cell.length_a   1.000
_cell.length_b   1.000
_cell.length_c   1.000
_cell.angle_alpha   90.00
_cell.angle_beta   90.00
_cell.angle_gamma   90.00
#
_symmetry.space_group_name_H-M   'P 1'
#
loop_
_entity.id
_entity.type
_entity.pdbx_description
1 polymer ?
#
loop_
_entity_poly.entity_id
_entity_poly.type
_entity_poly.pdbx_seq_one_letter_code
_entity_poly.pdbx_strand_id
1 'polypeptide(L)'
;MGIESPGLTSSPAIALMVRDMVEEQLPLSPKESFISEREGRTGFFFELSPEEKADLVAENPDYGEIVCRCEQITRKEVLDAIQNPLGVKTINGIKYRSRAMMGRCQGGFCLPRIVQILEKEFGYKPEDYLLQHAHSPLFAGRVR
;
A
#
# COMPACT_ATOMS: atom_id res chain seq x y z
N MET A 1 25.98 -15.55 -2.94
CA MET A 1 24.85 -16.33 -3.49
C MET A 1 23.58 -15.59 -3.15
N GLY A 2 22.87 -15.09 -4.16
CA GLY A 2 21.58 -14.42 -4.00
C GLY A 2 20.55 -15.13 -4.86
N ILE A 3 19.27 -14.97 -4.53
CA ILE A 3 18.20 -15.38 -5.41
C ILE A 3 18.11 -14.31 -6.50
N GLU A 4 18.65 -14.60 -7.69
CA GLU A 4 18.45 -13.78 -8.87
C GLU A 4 17.02 -13.95 -9.41
N SER A 5 16.65 -13.23 -10.47
CA SER A 5 15.39 -13.51 -11.17
C SER A 5 15.30 -15.01 -11.46
N PRO A 6 14.25 -15.73 -11.01
CA PRO A 6 12.88 -15.26 -10.79
C PRO A 6 12.40 -15.34 -9.32
N GLY A 7 13.14 -14.79 -8.36
CA GLY A 7 12.86 -14.95 -6.92
C GLY A 7 11.44 -14.65 -6.42
N LEU A 8 10.69 -13.75 -7.05
CA LEU A 8 9.31 -13.47 -6.65
C LEU A 8 8.35 -14.59 -7.07
N THR A 9 8.43 -15.08 -8.31
CA THR A 9 7.51 -16.11 -8.81
C THR A 9 7.86 -17.49 -8.25
N SER A 10 9.13 -17.74 -7.93
CA SER A 10 9.56 -18.96 -7.25
C SER A 10 9.46 -18.90 -5.73
N SER A 11 9.05 -17.77 -5.14
CA SER A 11 9.01 -17.58 -3.68
C SER A 11 8.25 -18.68 -2.93
N PRO A 12 7.06 -19.16 -3.36
CA PRO A 12 6.36 -20.23 -2.64
C PRO A 12 7.13 -21.56 -2.65
N ALA A 13 7.77 -21.91 -3.77
CA ALA A 13 8.57 -23.13 -3.88
C ALA A 13 9.86 -23.03 -3.06
N ILE A 14 10.51 -21.86 -3.07
CA ILE A 14 11.69 -21.58 -2.25
C ILE A 14 11.33 -21.66 -0.76
N ALA A 15 10.15 -21.19 -0.35
CA ALA A 15 9.72 -21.29 1.05
C ALA A 15 9.62 -22.74 1.53
N LEU A 16 9.14 -23.67 0.68
CA LEU A 16 9.12 -25.11 0.99
C LEU A 16 10.53 -25.68 1.11
N MET A 17 11.41 -25.33 0.17
CA MET A 17 12.82 -25.75 0.21
C MET A 17 13.52 -25.28 1.50
N VAL A 18 13.32 -24.02 1.88
CA VAL A 18 13.89 -23.44 3.11
C VAL A 18 13.31 -24.11 4.36
N ARG A 19 12.00 -24.41 4.37
CA ARG A 19 11.38 -25.19 5.46
C ARG A 19 12.07 -26.53 5.64
N ASP A 20 12.29 -27.28 4.56
CA ASP A 20 12.91 -28.61 4.62
C ASP A 20 14.34 -28.55 5.16
N MET A 21 15.12 -27.57 4.72
CA MET A 21 16.46 -27.32 5.27
C MET A 21 16.45 -26.99 6.77
N VAL A 22 15.42 -26.28 7.25
CA VAL A 22 15.27 -25.95 8.67
C VAL A 22 14.86 -27.18 9.49
N GLU A 23 14.01 -28.06 8.94
CA GLU A 23 13.58 -29.30 9.62
C GLU A 23 14.75 -30.23 9.93
N GLU A 24 15.78 -30.26 9.08
CA GLU A 24 17.01 -31.03 9.33
C GLU A 24 17.78 -30.55 10.56
N GLN A 25 17.58 -29.29 10.99
CA GLN A 25 18.33 -28.66 12.09
C GLN A 25 17.49 -28.46 13.35
N LEU A 26 16.16 -28.40 13.23
CA LEU A 26 15.24 -28.15 14.34
C LEU A 26 13.90 -28.89 14.10
N PRO A 27 13.33 -29.55 15.13
CA PRO A 27 12.00 -30.13 15.03
C PRO A 27 10.95 -29.04 14.78
N LEU A 28 10.23 -29.15 13.66
CA LEU A 28 9.14 -28.26 13.30
C LEU A 28 7.78 -28.89 13.66
N SER A 29 6.85 -28.06 14.13
CA SER A 29 5.45 -28.45 14.36
C SER A 29 4.53 -27.49 13.63
N PRO A 30 3.46 -27.97 12.97
CA PRO A 30 2.46 -27.09 12.37
C PRO A 30 1.87 -26.12 13.41
N LYS A 31 1.72 -24.85 13.03
CA LYS A 31 1.06 -23.85 13.86
C LYS A 31 -0.46 -24.02 13.74
N GLU A 32 -1.13 -24.39 14.82
CA GLU A 32 -2.59 -24.60 14.83
C GLU A 32 -3.38 -23.33 14.45
N SER A 33 -2.94 -22.18 14.93
CA SER A 33 -3.58 -20.87 14.66
C SER A 33 -2.88 -20.13 13.51
N PHE A 34 -2.74 -20.78 12.35
CA PHE A 34 -2.18 -20.15 11.15
C PHE A 34 -3.18 -19.16 10.55
N ILE A 35 -2.70 -17.95 10.25
CA ILE A 35 -3.51 -16.90 9.62
C ILE A 35 -3.17 -16.93 8.12
N SER A 36 -4.04 -17.55 7.32
CA SER A 36 -3.89 -17.66 5.85
C SER A 36 -4.41 -16.45 5.09
N GLU A 37 -5.19 -15.59 5.74
CA GLU A 37 -5.88 -14.46 5.13
C GLU A 37 -5.55 -13.16 5.86
N ARG A 38 -5.68 -12.04 5.14
CA ARG A 38 -5.48 -10.71 5.70
C ARG A 38 -6.77 -9.92 5.49
N GLU A 39 -7.19 -9.21 6.52
CA GLU A 39 -8.27 -8.23 6.38
C GLU A 39 -7.91 -7.16 5.35
N GLY A 40 -8.91 -6.73 4.60
CA GLY A 40 -8.76 -5.80 3.47
C GLY A 40 -9.29 -6.41 2.18
N ARG A 41 -9.31 -5.59 1.12
CA ARG A 41 -9.74 -6.02 -0.21
C ARG A 41 -8.54 -6.38 -1.07
N THR A 42 -8.61 -7.52 -1.75
CA THR A 42 -7.72 -7.84 -2.88
C THR A 42 -8.28 -7.21 -4.14
N GLY A 43 -7.44 -6.49 -4.90
CA GLY A 43 -7.84 -5.78 -6.12
C GLY A 43 -8.22 -4.32 -5.88
N PHE A 44 -8.55 -3.62 -6.96
CA PHE A 44 -8.79 -2.17 -6.94
C PHE A 44 -10.28 -1.84 -7.14
N PHE A 45 -10.71 -0.67 -6.66
CA PHE A 45 -12.08 -0.20 -6.84
C PHE A 45 -12.47 -0.13 -8.32
N PHE A 46 -11.54 0.27 -9.21
CA PHE A 46 -11.84 0.41 -10.63
C PHE A 46 -12.15 -0.91 -11.35
N GLU A 47 -11.73 -2.05 -10.80
CA GLU A 47 -11.94 -3.39 -11.38
C GLU A 47 -13.34 -3.94 -11.11
N LEU A 48 -14.07 -3.35 -10.15
CA LEU A 48 -15.39 -3.81 -9.72
C LEU A 48 -16.50 -3.51 -10.74
N SER A 49 -17.61 -4.24 -10.63
CA SER A 49 -18.83 -3.97 -11.40
C SER A 49 -19.46 -2.63 -10.99
N PRO A 50 -20.31 -2.02 -11.84
CA PRO A 50 -21.04 -0.81 -11.49
C PRO A 50 -21.90 -0.95 -10.22
N GLU A 51 -22.50 -2.11 -10.01
CA GLU A 51 -23.34 -2.43 -8.84
C GLU A 51 -22.48 -2.46 -7.56
N GLU A 52 -21.38 -3.21 -7.58
CA GLU A 52 -20.44 -3.28 -6.45
C GLU A 52 -19.85 -1.90 -6.12
N LYS A 53 -19.55 -1.09 -7.14
CA LYS A 53 -19.10 0.30 -6.95
C LYS A 53 -20.17 1.15 -6.28
N ALA A 54 -21.42 1.02 -6.70
CA ALA A 54 -22.53 1.77 -6.10
C ALA A 54 -22.74 1.39 -4.63
N ASP A 55 -22.69 0.09 -4.30
CA ASP A 55 -22.81 -0.41 -2.94
C ASP A 55 -21.70 0.13 -2.03
N LEU A 56 -20.44 0.06 -2.49
CA LEU A 56 -19.30 0.60 -1.74
C LEU A 56 -19.37 2.12 -1.54
N VAL A 57 -19.81 2.86 -2.55
CA VAL A 57 -19.99 4.32 -2.43
C VAL A 57 -21.12 4.66 -1.47
N ALA A 58 -22.19 3.86 -1.44
CA ALA A 58 -23.29 4.02 -0.49
C ALA A 58 -22.86 3.72 0.96
N GLU A 59 -22.01 2.71 1.16
CA GLU A 59 -21.45 2.38 2.48
C GLU A 59 -20.43 3.42 2.93
N ASN A 60 -19.53 3.86 2.04
CA ASN A 60 -18.53 4.86 2.33
C ASN A 60 -18.33 5.83 1.14
N PRO A 61 -18.68 7.12 1.27
CA PRO A 61 -18.58 8.09 0.20
C PRO A 61 -17.14 8.34 -0.27
N ASP A 62 -16.11 7.95 0.49
CA ASP A 62 -14.71 8.06 0.10
C ASP A 62 -14.33 7.17 -1.10
N TYR A 63 -15.12 6.14 -1.38
CA TYR A 63 -15.00 5.39 -2.64
C TYR A 63 -15.47 6.22 -3.85
N GLY A 64 -16.30 7.23 -3.64
CA GLY A 64 -16.81 8.10 -4.70
C GLY A 64 -15.81 9.20 -5.12
N GLU A 65 -14.79 9.48 -4.30
CA GLU A 65 -13.79 10.49 -4.61
C GLU A 65 -12.54 9.88 -5.27
N ILE A 66 -12.35 10.08 -6.56
CA ILE A 66 -11.10 9.68 -7.24
C ILE A 66 -9.97 10.65 -6.91
N VAL A 67 -8.91 10.15 -6.26
CA VAL A 67 -7.69 10.90 -5.94
C VAL A 67 -6.67 10.82 -7.08
N CYS A 68 -6.43 9.61 -7.62
CA CYS A 68 -5.53 9.41 -8.77
C CYS A 68 -6.34 9.06 -10.02
N ARG A 69 -6.47 10.00 -10.94
CA ARG A 69 -7.17 9.75 -12.22
C ARG A 69 -6.48 8.72 -13.10
N CYS A 70 -5.15 8.71 -13.16
CA CYS A 70 -4.42 7.80 -14.06
C CYS A 70 -4.61 6.33 -13.70
N GLU A 71 -4.57 6.02 -12.40
CA GLU A 71 -4.71 4.66 -11.89
C GLU A 71 -6.12 4.39 -11.33
N GLN A 72 -7.03 5.37 -11.44
CA GLN A 72 -8.41 5.32 -10.93
C GLN A 72 -8.51 4.95 -9.44
N ILE A 73 -7.61 5.51 -8.62
CA ILE A 73 -7.54 5.25 -7.18
C ILE A 73 -8.40 6.24 -6.42
N THR A 74 -9.26 5.72 -5.56
CA THR A 74 -10.20 6.44 -4.70
C THR A 74 -9.53 7.01 -3.45
N ARG A 75 -10.20 7.95 -2.77
CA ARG A 75 -9.78 8.46 -1.46
C ARG A 75 -9.73 7.33 -0.44
N LYS A 76 -10.73 6.44 -0.46
CA LYS A 76 -10.77 5.29 0.45
C LYS A 76 -9.54 4.37 0.28
N GLU A 77 -9.14 4.05 -0.95
CA GLU A 77 -7.94 3.24 -1.20
C GLU A 77 -6.65 3.93 -0.72
N VAL A 78 -6.57 5.27 -0.79
CA VAL A 78 -5.44 6.02 -0.21
C VAL A 78 -5.46 5.92 1.32
N LEU A 79 -6.62 6.07 1.96
CA LEU A 79 -6.77 5.93 3.41
C LEU A 79 -6.42 4.52 3.88
N ASP A 80 -6.88 3.49 3.18
CA ASP A 80 -6.55 2.09 3.47
C ASP A 80 -5.04 1.84 3.36
N ALA A 81 -4.40 2.42 2.34
CA ALA A 81 -2.96 2.36 2.20
C ALA A 81 -2.20 3.04 3.35
N ILE A 82 -2.78 4.03 4.03
CA ILE A 82 -2.17 4.72 5.18
C ILE A 82 -2.45 3.95 6.48
N GLN A 83 -3.71 3.59 6.72
CA GLN A 83 -4.21 3.01 7.97
C GLN A 83 -4.01 1.49 8.09
N ASN A 84 -3.38 0.85 7.10
CA ASN A 84 -3.05 -0.57 7.15
C ASN A 84 -2.20 -0.93 8.40
N PRO A 85 -2.15 -2.21 8.81
CA PRO A 85 -1.46 -2.65 10.03
C PRO A 85 0.04 -2.31 10.14
N LEU A 86 0.70 -1.99 9.02
CA LEU A 86 2.11 -1.60 9.01
C LEU A 86 2.31 -0.10 9.26
N GLY A 87 1.23 0.69 9.34
CA GLY A 87 1.24 2.11 9.68
C GLY A 87 2.10 2.92 8.73
N VAL A 88 1.72 2.99 7.46
CA VAL A 88 2.56 3.59 6.42
C VAL A 88 2.69 5.09 6.61
N LYS A 89 3.94 5.57 6.59
CA LYS A 89 4.28 6.99 6.79
C LYS A 89 5.08 7.62 5.65
N THR A 90 5.36 6.87 4.59
CA THR A 90 6.18 7.35 3.46
C THR A 90 5.37 7.40 2.17
N ILE A 91 5.68 8.37 1.30
CA ILE A 91 5.03 8.53 0.00
C ILE A 91 5.20 7.28 -0.85
N ASN A 92 6.38 6.66 -0.88
CA ASN A 92 6.58 5.39 -1.56
C ASN A 92 5.76 4.26 -0.94
N GLY A 93 5.58 4.25 0.38
CA GLY A 93 4.70 3.28 1.03
C GLY A 93 3.25 3.40 0.57
N ILE A 94 2.75 4.64 0.44
CA ILE A 94 1.40 4.92 -0.09
C ILE A 94 1.34 4.52 -1.57
N LYS A 95 2.36 4.87 -2.37
CA LYS A 95 2.49 4.49 -3.79
C LYS A 95 2.36 2.99 -3.99
N TYR A 96 3.13 2.19 -3.25
CA TYR A 96 3.17 0.74 -3.47
C TYR A 96 1.92 0.01 -2.95
N ARG A 97 1.24 0.55 -1.94
CA ARG A 97 0.00 -0.06 -1.42
C ARG A 97 -1.26 0.37 -2.15
N SER A 98 -1.33 1.62 -2.59
CA SER A 98 -2.52 2.17 -3.27
C SER A 98 -2.40 2.20 -4.78
N ARG A 99 -1.18 2.06 -5.34
CA ARG A 99 -0.86 2.31 -6.75
C ARG A 99 -1.01 3.77 -7.20
N ALA A 100 -1.45 4.68 -6.32
CA ALA A 100 -1.44 6.11 -6.64
C ALA A 100 -0.03 6.58 -7.01
N MET A 101 0.05 7.58 -7.90
CA MET A 101 1.32 8.10 -8.47
C MET A 101 2.04 7.15 -9.44
N MET A 102 1.52 5.95 -9.74
CA MET A 102 2.17 5.01 -10.67
C MET A 102 1.75 5.16 -12.14
N GLY A 103 0.74 5.98 -12.42
CA GLY A 103 0.25 6.22 -13.79
C GLY A 103 1.02 7.28 -14.56
N ARG A 104 0.54 7.63 -15.76
CA ARG A 104 1.24 8.52 -16.71
C ARG A 104 1.80 9.81 -16.10
N CYS A 105 1.11 10.43 -15.13
CA CYS A 105 1.54 11.68 -14.53
C CYS A 105 2.61 11.55 -13.43
N GLN A 106 2.98 10.33 -13.04
CA GLN A 106 4.01 10.04 -12.03
C GLN A 106 3.85 10.85 -10.73
N GLY A 107 2.60 11.07 -10.31
CA GLY A 107 2.28 11.79 -9.07
C GLY A 107 2.08 13.30 -9.22
N GLY A 108 2.34 13.90 -10.39
CA GLY A 108 2.24 15.35 -10.59
C GLY A 108 0.89 15.98 -10.21
N PHE A 109 -0.21 15.22 -10.25
CA PHE A 109 -1.55 15.71 -9.87
C PHE A 109 -2.09 15.13 -8.56
N CYS A 110 -1.83 13.85 -8.27
CA CYS A 110 -2.40 13.21 -7.09
C CYS A 110 -1.55 13.39 -5.83
N LEU A 111 -0.24 13.62 -5.94
CA LEU A 111 0.63 13.84 -4.78
C LEU A 111 0.18 15.06 -3.95
N PRO A 112 -0.10 16.26 -4.53
CA PRO A 112 -0.61 17.39 -3.74
C PRO A 112 -1.91 17.07 -2.99
N ARG A 113 -2.81 16.26 -3.57
CA ARG A 113 -4.07 15.83 -2.92
C ARG A 113 -3.80 14.85 -1.78
N ILE A 114 -2.89 13.90 -1.96
CA ILE A 114 -2.46 12.98 -0.90
C ILE A 114 -1.81 13.74 0.24
N VAL A 115 -0.96 14.73 -0.05
CA VAL A 115 -0.35 15.63 0.95
C VAL A 115 -1.43 16.35 1.77
N GLN A 116 -2.48 16.86 1.12
CA GLN A 116 -3.62 17.49 1.80
C GLN A 116 -4.43 16.50 2.65
N ILE A 117 -4.63 15.26 2.19
CA ILE A 117 -5.27 14.21 2.99
C ILE A 117 -4.44 13.93 4.25
N LEU A 118 -3.12 13.77 4.11
CA LEU A 118 -2.21 13.56 5.24
C LEU A 118 -2.20 14.74 6.23
N GLU A 119 -2.23 15.97 5.73
CA GLU A 119 -2.31 17.16 6.58
C GLU A 119 -3.63 17.22 7.36
N LYS A 120 -4.77 17.04 6.68
CA LYS A 120 -6.10 17.21 7.27
C LYS A 120 -6.51 16.06 8.19
N GLU A 121 -6.26 14.82 7.78
CA GLU A 121 -6.72 13.63 8.49
C GLU A 121 -5.72 13.14 9.55
N PHE A 122 -4.42 13.40 9.33
CA PHE A 122 -3.35 12.87 10.18
C PHE A 122 -2.45 13.95 10.78
N GLY A 123 -2.71 15.24 10.51
CA GLY A 123 -1.97 16.35 11.10
C GLY A 123 -0.52 16.48 10.64
N TYR A 124 -0.18 15.92 9.46
CA TYR A 124 1.19 15.98 8.93
C TYR A 124 1.64 17.43 8.72
N LYS A 125 2.88 17.70 9.11
CA LYS A 125 3.61 18.94 8.85
C LYS A 125 4.61 18.75 7.72
N PRO A 126 5.14 19.82 7.12
CA PRO A 126 6.13 19.74 6.05
C PRO A 126 7.31 18.78 6.32
N GLU A 127 7.75 18.71 7.58
CA GLU A 127 8.81 17.83 8.06
C GLU A 127 8.42 16.33 8.16
N ASP A 128 7.14 16.01 8.21
CA ASP A 128 6.64 14.63 8.34
C ASP A 128 6.58 13.89 7.01
N TYR A 129 6.61 14.61 5.88
CA TYR A 129 6.51 14.01 4.56
C TYR A 129 7.84 13.36 4.15
N LEU A 130 7.91 12.04 4.28
CA LEU A 130 9.08 11.25 3.89
C LEU A 130 8.85 10.54 2.54
N LEU A 131 9.85 10.59 1.65
CA LEU A 131 9.77 9.89 0.37
C LEU A 131 9.82 8.37 0.55
N GLN A 132 10.85 7.84 1.20
CA GLN A 132 11.11 6.39 1.27
C GLN A 132 11.59 5.89 2.64
N HIS A 133 12.38 6.67 3.38
CA HIS A 133 12.94 6.29 4.68
C HIS A 133 13.09 7.51 5.60
N ALA A 134 13.51 7.31 6.86
CA ALA A 134 13.61 8.36 7.87
C ALA A 134 14.41 9.60 7.42
N HIS A 135 15.48 9.41 6.64
CA HIS A 135 16.35 10.50 6.15
C HIS A 135 16.05 10.95 4.73
N SER A 136 14.80 10.85 4.27
CA SER A 136 14.39 11.33 2.94
C SER A 136 13.22 12.31 3.04
N PRO A 137 13.42 13.52 3.58
CA PRO A 137 12.36 14.52 3.61
C PRO A 137 11.97 14.90 2.17
N LEU A 138 10.67 14.95 1.91
CA LEU A 138 10.13 15.37 0.61
C LEU A 138 10.18 16.89 0.46
N PHE A 139 9.98 17.62 1.57
CA PHE A 139 9.98 19.08 1.59
C PHE A 139 11.09 19.61 2.49
N ALA A 140 11.73 20.69 2.05
CA ALA A 140 12.76 21.38 2.84
C ALA A 140 12.18 22.38 3.86
N GLY A 141 10.86 22.65 3.81
CA GLY A 141 10.16 23.59 4.68
C GLY A 141 9.00 24.29 3.98
N ARG A 142 8.32 25.21 4.67
CA ARG A 142 7.30 26.07 4.06
C ARG A 142 7.97 27.22 3.31
N VAL A 143 7.57 27.41 2.05
CA VAL A 143 7.93 28.60 1.29
C VAL A 143 6.88 29.68 1.57
N ARG A 144 7.34 30.89 1.90
CA ARG A 144 6.49 32.06 2.18
C ARG A 144 5.99 32.71 0.89
#